data_AF-A0ABD0RE28-F1
#
_entry.id   AF-A0ABD0RE28-F1
#
_cell.length_a   1.000
_cell.length_b   1.000
_cell.length_c   1.000
_cell.angle_alpha   90.00
_cell.angle_beta   90.00
_cell.angle_gamma   90.00
#
_symmetry.space_group_name_H-M   'P 1'
#
loop_
_entity.id
_entity.type
_entity.pdbx_description
1 polymer ?
#
loop_
_entity_poly.entity_id
_entity_poly.type
_entity_poly.pdbx_seq_one_letter_code
_entity_poly.pdbx_strand_id
1 'polypeptide(L)'
;MAGQLDQLLLLARRTDLRRISLDTPDFTDIVLQADDIRHAIAIDYDPVEGHIYWTDDEVQAIRRSYLDGSDAQFVVTSQVNHPDGIAVDWIARNLYWTDTGTDRIEVTRLNGTMRKILISEELDEPRAIVLDPVAG
;
A
#
# COMPACT_ATOMS: atom_id res chain seq x y z
N MET A 1 24.38 -20.02 -8.41
CA MET A 1 24.75 -18.63 -8.07
C MET A 1 23.54 -18.03 -7.40
N ALA A 2 23.67 -17.60 -6.14
CA ALA A 2 22.56 -16.98 -5.42
C ALA A 2 22.21 -15.68 -6.14
N GLY A 3 20.95 -15.56 -6.60
CA GLY A 3 20.44 -14.38 -7.26
C GLY A 3 20.60 -13.17 -6.35
N GLN A 4 21.10 -12.09 -6.94
CA GLN A 4 21.32 -10.80 -6.31
C GLN A 4 20.03 -10.33 -5.59
N LEU A 5 20.16 -9.84 -4.36
CA LEU A 5 19.04 -9.25 -3.62
C LEU A 5 18.65 -7.95 -4.33
N ASP A 6 17.51 -7.94 -5.03
CA ASP A 6 16.98 -6.75 -5.71
C ASP A 6 16.40 -5.77 -4.66
N GLN A 7 17.20 -4.81 -4.22
CA GLN A 7 16.74 -3.71 -3.37
C GLN A 7 16.01 -2.69 -4.22
N LEU A 8 14.74 -2.42 -3.87
CA LEU A 8 13.88 -1.50 -4.60
C LEU A 8 13.42 -0.35 -3.72
N LEU A 9 13.43 0.85 -4.28
CA LEU A 9 12.69 1.98 -3.76
C LEU A 9 11.39 2.12 -4.56
N LEU A 10 10.26 2.06 -3.87
CA LEU A 10 8.93 2.28 -4.46
C LEU A 10 8.46 3.69 -4.15
N LEU A 11 7.80 4.33 -5.12
CA LEU A 11 7.31 5.69 -5.00
C LEU A 11 5.88 5.78 -5.52
N ALA A 12 5.02 6.43 -4.74
CA ALA A 12 3.73 6.91 -5.20
C ALA A 12 3.86 8.36 -5.66
N ARG A 13 3.48 8.64 -6.90
CA ARG A 13 3.21 9.99 -7.41
C ARG A 13 1.72 10.10 -7.66
N ARG A 14 1.20 11.32 -7.71
CA ARG A 14 -0.24 11.60 -7.91
C ARG A 14 -0.87 10.72 -9.00
N THR A 15 -0.27 10.60 -10.18
CA THR A 15 -0.87 9.84 -11.31
C THR A 15 -0.11 8.58 -11.73
N ASP A 16 0.96 8.20 -11.03
CA ASP A 16 1.72 6.99 -11.36
C ASP A 16 2.46 6.40 -10.15
N LEU A 17 2.77 5.11 -10.20
CA LEU A 17 3.68 4.45 -9.26
C LEU A 17 5.00 4.17 -9.97
N ARG A 18 6.11 4.26 -9.23
CA ARG A 18 7.45 4.03 -9.77
C ARG A 18 8.25 3.11 -8.88
N ARG A 19 9.21 2.42 -9.50
CA ARG A 19 10.28 1.71 -8.81
C ARG A 19 11.64 2.21 -9.28
N ILE A 20 12.59 2.22 -8.36
CA ILE A 20 14.00 2.51 -8.62
C ILE A 20 14.81 1.35 -8.04
N SER A 21 15.70 0.76 -8.85
CA SER A 21 16.69 -0.18 -8.35
C SER A 21 17.73 0.56 -7.51
N LEU A 22 18.03 0.03 -6.32
CA LEU A 22 19.09 0.54 -5.46
C LEU A 22 20.43 -0.18 -5.66
N ASP A 23 20.42 -1.26 -6.45
CA ASP A 23 21.63 -2.04 -6.74
C ASP A 23 22.43 -1.50 -7.92
N THR A 24 21.84 -0.57 -8.69
CA THR A 24 22.47 0.05 -9.86
C THR A 24 22.64 1.55 -9.66
N PRO A 25 23.80 2.12 -10.04
CA PRO A 25 24.12 3.52 -9.77
C PRO A 25 23.36 4.52 -10.67
N ASP A 26 22.65 4.03 -11.67
CA ASP A 26 21.86 4.84 -12.60
C ASP A 26 20.53 5.30 -11.97
N PHE A 27 20.05 4.61 -10.94
CA PHE A 27 18.79 4.91 -10.23
C PHE A 27 17.62 5.20 -11.18
N THR A 28 17.55 4.47 -12.29
CA THR A 28 16.52 4.67 -13.32
C THR A 28 15.14 4.44 -12.72
N ASP A 29 14.25 5.42 -12.88
CA ASP A 29 12.88 5.34 -12.39
C ASP A 29 11.96 4.70 -13.43
N ILE A 30 11.45 3.51 -13.10
CA ILE A 30 10.60 2.71 -13.97
C ILE A 30 9.15 2.88 -13.50
N VAL A 31 8.26 3.28 -14.42
CA VAL A 31 6.82 3.35 -14.18
C VAL A 31 6.24 1.94 -14.06
N LEU A 32 5.51 1.68 -12.98
CA LEU A 32 4.77 0.43 -12.77
C LEU A 32 3.50 0.45 -13.63
N GLN A 33 3.16 -0.68 -14.23
CA GLN A 33 2.01 -0.81 -15.13
C GLN A 33 0.69 -0.95 -14.33
N ALA A 34 0.31 0.09 -13.60
CA ALA A 34 -0.96 0.14 -12.88
C ALA A 34 -1.90 1.16 -13.53
N ASP A 35 -3.06 0.71 -13.97
CA ASP A 35 -4.04 1.53 -14.68
C ASP A 35 -4.92 2.35 -13.73
N ASP A 36 -5.51 3.46 -14.23
CA ASP A 36 -6.49 4.32 -13.53
C ASP A 36 -6.02 4.80 -12.13
N ILE A 37 -4.76 5.21 -12.01
CA ILE A 37 -4.27 5.96 -10.84
C ILE A 37 -4.62 7.43 -11.05
N ARG A 38 -5.39 8.00 -10.11
CA ARG A 38 -5.85 9.39 -10.19
C ARG A 38 -5.14 10.28 -9.18
N HIS A 39 -5.06 9.80 -7.94
CA HIS A 39 -4.33 10.47 -6.87
C HIS A 39 -3.80 9.46 -5.86
N ALA A 40 -2.71 8.79 -6.20
CA ALA A 40 -2.05 7.87 -5.27
C ALA A 40 -1.42 8.64 -4.09
N ILE A 41 -1.65 8.16 -2.86
CA ILE A 41 -1.18 8.80 -1.63
C ILE A 41 -0.12 7.97 -0.92
N ALA A 42 -0.48 6.77 -0.45
CA ALA A 42 0.41 5.88 0.29
C ALA A 42 0.69 4.60 -0.53
N ILE A 43 1.85 4.01 -0.29
CA ILE A 43 2.27 2.74 -0.92
C ILE A 43 3.04 1.90 0.10
N ASP A 44 2.83 0.59 0.06
CA ASP A 44 3.64 -0.39 0.79
C ASP A 44 3.75 -1.70 -0.01
N TYR A 45 4.62 -2.60 0.41
CA TYR A 45 4.99 -3.80 -0.34
C TYR A 45 4.93 -5.05 0.52
N ASP A 46 4.38 -6.12 -0.05
CA ASP A 46 4.49 -7.45 0.52
C ASP A 46 5.64 -8.23 -0.13
N PRO A 47 6.75 -8.49 0.57
CA PRO A 47 7.87 -9.27 0.02
C PRO A 47 7.57 -10.77 -0.10
N VAL A 48 6.49 -11.28 0.50
CA VAL A 48 6.17 -12.71 0.47
C VAL A 48 5.46 -13.11 -0.83
N GLU A 49 4.41 -12.39 -1.22
CA GLU A 49 3.69 -12.64 -2.48
C GLU A 49 4.16 -11.71 -3.60
N GLY A 50 4.80 -10.58 -3.30
CA GLY A 50 5.33 -9.66 -4.29
C GLY A 50 4.33 -8.63 -4.80
N HIS A 51 3.22 -8.43 -4.08
CA HIS A 51 2.25 -7.38 -4.39
C HIS A 51 2.69 -6.03 -3.81
N ILE A 52 2.51 -4.98 -4.61
CA ILE A 52 2.43 -3.61 -4.10
C ILE A 52 0.99 -3.33 -3.67
N TYR A 53 0.84 -2.53 -2.63
CA TYR A 53 -0.44 -2.02 -2.13
C TYR A 53 -0.38 -0.51 -2.14
N TRP A 54 -1.42 0.15 -2.67
CA TRP A 54 -1.48 1.62 -2.66
C TRP A 54 -2.88 2.12 -2.38
N THR A 55 -2.94 3.35 -1.91
CA THR A 55 -4.17 4.09 -1.64
C THR A 55 -4.38 5.18 -2.69
N ASP A 56 -5.64 5.45 -3.04
CA ASP A 56 -6.02 6.53 -3.95
C ASP A 56 -7.30 7.19 -3.44
N ASP A 57 -7.25 8.48 -3.13
CA ASP A 57 -8.35 9.23 -2.50
C ASP A 57 -9.37 9.76 -3.52
N GLU A 58 -8.96 10.04 -4.75
CA GLU A 58 -9.88 10.38 -5.85
C GLU A 58 -10.66 9.15 -6.35
N VAL A 59 -10.03 7.97 -6.31
CA VAL A 59 -10.70 6.69 -6.59
C VAL A 59 -11.44 6.16 -5.34
N GLN A 60 -11.10 6.64 -4.14
CA GLN A 60 -11.61 6.18 -2.85
C GLN A 60 -11.43 4.67 -2.64
N ALA A 61 -10.21 4.19 -2.90
CA ALA A 61 -9.92 2.76 -2.84
C ALA A 61 -8.50 2.44 -2.36
N ILE A 62 -8.36 1.22 -1.88
CA ILE A 62 -7.08 0.55 -1.67
C ILE A 62 -6.96 -0.54 -2.74
N ARG A 63 -5.83 -0.58 -3.45
CA ARG A 63 -5.60 -1.45 -4.60
C ARG A 63 -4.28 -2.20 -4.45
N ARG A 64 -4.14 -3.29 -5.19
CA ARG A 64 -2.90 -4.06 -5.28
C ARG A 64 -2.62 -4.55 -6.68
N SER A 65 -1.36 -4.86 -6.97
CA SER A 65 -0.90 -5.55 -8.18
C SER A 65 0.49 -6.12 -7.94
N TYR A 66 0.99 -6.95 -8.86
CA TYR A 66 2.42 -7.21 -8.95
C TYR A 66 3.17 -5.98 -9.49
N LEU A 67 4.51 -6.00 -9.37
CA LEU A 67 5.39 -4.93 -9.90
C LEU A 67 5.32 -4.76 -11.42
N ASP A 68 4.95 -5.81 -12.15
CA ASP A 68 4.74 -5.77 -13.60
C ASP A 68 3.31 -5.33 -13.99
N GLY A 69 2.46 -5.01 -13.00
CA GLY A 69 1.08 -4.60 -13.21
C GLY A 69 0.06 -5.75 -13.28
N SER A 70 0.52 -7.00 -13.34
CA SER A 70 -0.37 -8.15 -13.38
C SER A 70 -1.11 -8.34 -12.05
N ASP A 71 -2.22 -9.08 -12.08
CA ASP A 71 -3.11 -9.30 -10.92
C ASP A 71 -3.57 -8.00 -10.22
N ALA A 72 -3.85 -6.96 -11.01
CA ALA A 72 -4.41 -5.71 -10.51
C ALA A 72 -5.82 -5.93 -9.92
N GLN A 73 -6.00 -5.60 -8.66
CA GLN A 73 -7.24 -5.83 -7.91
C GLN A 73 -7.60 -4.65 -7.00
N PHE A 74 -8.90 -4.44 -6.81
CA PHE A 74 -9.41 -3.59 -5.73
C PHE A 74 -9.49 -4.42 -4.44
N VAL A 75 -8.88 -3.92 -3.37
CA VAL A 75 -8.84 -4.56 -2.04
C VAL A 75 -9.94 -4.01 -1.15
N VAL A 76 -10.10 -2.68 -1.12
CA VAL A 76 -11.16 -1.99 -0.36
C VAL A 76 -11.77 -0.90 -1.24
N THR A 77 -13.09 -0.87 -1.36
CA THR A 77 -13.83 0.04 -2.28
C THR A 77 -15.02 0.77 -1.65
N SER A 78 -15.25 0.56 -0.35
CA SER A 78 -16.38 1.15 0.36
C SER A 78 -15.89 1.75 1.66
N GLN A 79 -16.52 2.83 2.12
CA GLN A 79 -16.17 3.50 3.38
C GLN A 79 -14.66 3.81 3.48
N VAL A 80 -14.08 4.28 2.39
CA VAL A 80 -12.72 4.83 2.29
C VAL A 80 -12.90 6.23 1.73
N ASN A 81 -12.29 7.23 2.35
CA ASN A 81 -12.47 8.64 1.98
C ASN A 81 -11.11 9.31 1.71
N HIS A 82 -10.24 9.40 2.72
CA HIS A 82 -8.88 9.93 2.57
C HIS A 82 -7.86 8.95 3.19
N PRO A 83 -7.55 7.83 2.49
CA PRO A 83 -6.63 6.82 2.98
C PRO A 83 -5.17 7.28 2.90
N ASP A 84 -4.73 8.02 3.92
CA ASP A 84 -3.44 8.74 3.92
C ASP A 84 -2.23 7.88 4.34
N GLY A 85 -2.46 6.69 4.88
CA GLY A 85 -1.41 5.77 5.29
C GLY A 85 -1.82 4.32 5.09
N ILE A 86 -0.85 3.47 4.76
CA ILE A 86 -1.05 2.03 4.57
C ILE A 86 0.17 1.29 5.11
N ALA A 87 -0.06 0.12 5.72
CA ALA A 87 1.00 -0.75 6.18
C ALA A 87 0.63 -2.23 6.01
N VAL A 88 1.56 -3.00 5.46
CA VAL A 88 1.46 -4.44 5.23
C VAL A 88 2.01 -5.20 6.43
N ASP A 89 1.19 -6.03 7.06
CA ASP A 89 1.67 -7.07 7.97
C ASP A 89 1.97 -8.33 7.16
N TRP A 90 3.24 -8.48 6.80
CA TRP A 90 3.70 -9.60 5.97
C TRP A 90 3.69 -10.94 6.72
N ILE A 91 3.62 -10.95 8.06
CA ILE A 91 3.61 -12.15 8.89
C ILE A 91 2.19 -12.66 9.07
N ALA A 92 1.28 -11.84 9.59
CA ALA A 92 -0.11 -12.23 9.85
C ALA A 92 -1.00 -12.16 8.60
N ARG A 93 -0.48 -11.58 7.51
CA ARG A 93 -1.15 -11.44 6.21
C ARG A 93 -2.36 -10.51 6.29
N ASN A 94 -2.15 -9.36 6.94
CA ASN A 94 -3.14 -8.31 7.12
C ASN A 94 -2.70 -7.01 6.47
N LEU A 95 -3.66 -6.20 6.08
CA LEU A 95 -3.46 -4.85 5.55
C LEU A 95 -4.08 -3.85 6.52
N TYR A 96 -3.27 -2.91 7.00
CA TYR A 96 -3.69 -1.83 7.88
C TYR A 96 -3.69 -0.52 7.11
N TRP A 97 -4.63 0.37 7.41
CA TRP A 97 -4.63 1.71 6.86
C TRP A 97 -5.23 2.71 7.85
N THR A 98 -4.84 3.96 7.66
CA THR A 98 -5.40 5.14 8.30
C THR A 98 -6.26 5.89 7.28
N ASP A 99 -7.34 6.50 7.74
CA ASP A 99 -8.22 7.30 6.89
C ASP A 99 -8.60 8.59 7.60
N THR A 100 -8.09 9.73 7.14
CA THR A 100 -8.36 11.06 7.71
C THR A 100 -9.77 11.56 7.40
N GLY A 101 -10.42 11.00 6.38
CA GLY A 101 -11.78 11.36 6.02
C GLY A 101 -12.85 10.65 6.84
N THR A 102 -12.48 9.59 7.56
CA THR A 102 -13.39 8.87 8.48
C THR A 102 -12.88 8.82 9.92
N ASP A 103 -11.69 9.36 10.19
CA ASP A 103 -10.95 9.30 11.45
C ASP A 103 -10.87 7.89 12.03
N ARG A 104 -10.37 6.96 11.20
CA ARG A 104 -10.27 5.53 11.55
C ARG A 104 -8.91 4.94 11.25
N ILE A 105 -8.57 3.94 12.07
CA ILE A 105 -7.56 2.93 11.76
C ILE A 105 -8.27 1.60 11.62
N GLU A 106 -8.05 0.94 10.49
CA GLU A 106 -8.74 -0.28 10.14
C GLU A 106 -7.78 -1.36 9.66
N VAL A 107 -8.27 -2.59 9.66
CA VAL A 107 -7.53 -3.77 9.21
C VAL A 107 -8.40 -4.68 8.36
N THR A 108 -7.79 -5.32 7.37
CA THR A 108 -8.36 -6.43 6.58
C THR A 108 -7.30 -7.53 6.42
N ARG A 109 -7.69 -8.69 5.90
CA ARG A 109 -6.74 -9.58 5.22
C ARG A 109 -6.15 -8.89 3.99
N LEU A 110 -4.99 -9.31 3.53
CA LEU A 110 -4.34 -8.77 2.32
C LEU A 110 -5.18 -8.85 1.02
N ASN A 111 -6.26 -9.63 1.01
CA ASN A 111 -7.24 -9.72 -0.08
C ASN A 111 -8.53 -8.90 0.16
N GLY A 112 -8.57 -8.06 1.20
CA GLY A 112 -9.70 -7.19 1.54
C GLY A 112 -10.79 -7.82 2.39
N THR A 113 -10.69 -9.12 2.69
CA THR A 113 -11.70 -9.80 3.52
C THR A 113 -11.50 -9.53 5.01
N MET A 114 -12.52 -9.86 5.83
CA MET A 114 -12.47 -9.75 7.30
C MET A 114 -12.15 -8.33 7.80
N ARG A 115 -12.71 -7.30 7.15
CA ARG A 115 -12.56 -5.91 7.57
C ARG A 115 -12.99 -5.69 9.01
N LYS A 116 -12.17 -4.95 9.77
CA LYS A 116 -12.45 -4.55 11.15
C LYS A 116 -11.92 -3.13 11.41
N ILE A 117 -12.74 -2.31 12.05
CA ILE A 117 -12.32 -1.04 12.63
C ILE A 117 -11.58 -1.34 13.94
N LEU A 118 -10.35 -0.84 14.07
CA LEU A 118 -9.52 -1.04 15.26
C LEU A 118 -9.60 0.15 16.20
N ILE A 119 -9.51 1.36 15.65
CA ILE A 119 -9.54 2.61 16.39
C ILE A 119 -10.43 3.59 15.62
N SER A 120 -11.38 4.21 16.32
CA SER A 120 -12.34 5.18 15.74
C SER A 120 -12.79 6.25 16.74
N GLU A 121 -12.14 6.30 17.90
CA GLU A 121 -12.42 7.27 18.96
C GLU A 121 -11.12 8.02 19.24
N GLU A 122 -11.23 9.31 19.52
CA GLU A 122 -10.10 10.19 19.87
C GLU A 122 -8.97 10.23 18.80
N LEU A 123 -9.32 10.01 17.54
CA LEU A 123 -8.44 10.25 16.39
C LEU A 123 -8.77 11.62 15.78
N ASP A 124 -7.71 12.34 15.38
CA ASP A 124 -7.79 13.62 14.67
C ASP A 124 -6.78 13.56 13.52
N GLU A 125 -7.29 13.38 12.29
CA GLU A 125 -6.50 13.25 11.07
C GLU A 125 -5.34 12.22 11.20
N PRO A 126 -5.61 10.92 11.41
CA PRO A 126 -4.57 9.89 11.43
C PRO A 126 -3.90 9.74 10.05
N ARG A 127 -2.58 9.91 9.97
CA ARG A 127 -1.82 9.87 8.71
C ARG A 127 -0.86 8.68 8.64
N ALA A 128 0.44 8.90 8.82
CA ALA A 128 1.43 7.85 8.63
C ALA A 128 1.24 6.68 9.62
N ILE A 129 1.40 5.46 9.12
CA ILE A 129 1.37 4.22 9.88
C ILE A 129 2.54 3.33 9.47
N VAL A 130 3.15 2.68 10.44
CA VAL A 130 4.14 1.60 10.27
C VAL A 130 3.85 0.51 11.27
N LEU A 131 4.27 -0.71 10.98
CA LEU A 131 4.04 -1.88 11.85
C LEU A 131 5.38 -2.49 12.27
N ASP A 132 5.43 -3.08 13.46
CA ASP A 132 6.44 -4.05 13.87
C ASP A 132 5.76 -5.41 14.07
N PRO A 133 5.57 -6.22 13.00
CA PRO A 133 4.87 -7.48 13.10
C PRO A 133 5.58 -8.54 13.96
N VAL A 134 6.88 -8.35 14.25
CA VAL A 134 7.67 -9.29 15.05
C VAL A 134 7.47 -9.06 16.54
N ALA A 135 7.40 -7.80 16.97
CA ALA A 135 7.18 -7.44 18.37
C ALA A 135 5.70 -7.34 18.76
N GLY A 136 4.82 -7.00 17.81
CA GLY A 136 3.43 -6.62 18.07
C GLY A 136 3.28 -5.18 18.57
#